data_AF-A0A7J7W4S6-F1
#
_entry.id   AF-A0A7J7W4S6-F1
#
_cell.length_a   1.000
_cell.length_b   1.000
_cell.length_c   1.000
_cell.angle_alpha   90.00
_cell.angle_beta   90.00
_cell.angle_gamma   90.00
#
_symmetry.space_group_name_H-M   'P 1'
#
loop_
_entity.id
_entity.type
_entity.pdbx_description
1 polymer ?
#
loop_
_entity_poly.entity_id
_entity_poly.type
_entity_poly.pdbx_seq_one_letter_code
_entity_poly.pdbx_strand_id
1 'polypeptide(L)'
;MLSPSERQCVEAVVNMGYSFECVLRAMKKKGENIEQILDYLFVHGQLCEKGFDPLLVEEALEMHQCSEEKMLEFLQLMSKFKEMGFELKDIKEVLLLHNNDQDNALEDLMARAGAS
;
A
#
# COMPACT_ATOMS: atom_id res chain seq x y z
N MET A 1 -13.83 21.27 3.66
CA MET A 1 -15.10 20.84 4.28
C MET A 1 -15.63 19.69 3.45
N LEU A 2 -16.15 18.63 4.09
CA LEU A 2 -16.73 17.50 3.37
C LEU A 2 -18.06 17.89 2.72
N SER A 3 -18.26 17.44 1.49
CA SER A 3 -19.52 17.48 0.74
C SER A 3 -20.60 16.65 1.46
N PRO A 4 -21.90 16.87 1.17
CA PRO A 4 -22.96 16.05 1.75
C PRO A 4 -22.78 14.55 1.45
N SER A 5 -22.36 14.21 0.23
CA SER A 5 -22.12 12.83 -0.21
C SER A 5 -20.95 12.19 0.53
N GLU A 6 -19.83 12.93 0.69
CA GLU A 6 -18.67 12.47 1.45
C GLU A 6 -19.05 12.21 2.92
N ARG A 7 -19.85 13.08 3.54
CA ARG A 7 -20.30 12.88 4.93
C ARG A 7 -21.16 11.63 5.05
N GLN A 8 -22.10 11.42 4.13
CA GLN A 8 -22.96 10.24 4.15
C GLN A 8 -22.14 8.96 3.98
N CYS A 9 -21.14 8.98 3.10
CA CYS A 9 -20.21 7.87 2.90
C CYS A 9 -19.42 7.57 4.18
N VAL A 10 -18.85 8.61 4.82
CA VAL A 10 -18.09 8.45 6.06
C VAL A 10 -18.97 7.92 7.20
N GLU A 11 -20.17 8.48 7.38
CA GLU A 11 -21.10 8.03 8.42
C GLU A 11 -21.51 6.57 8.23
N ALA A 12 -21.77 6.14 6.99
CA ALA A 12 -22.12 4.75 6.69
C ALA A 12 -21.02 3.78 7.14
N VAL A 13 -19.76 4.07 6.81
CA VAL A 13 -18.62 3.18 7.15
C VAL A 13 -18.26 3.26 8.63
N VAL A 14 -18.34 4.45 9.26
CA VAL A 14 -18.11 4.60 10.70
C VAL A 14 -19.15 3.84 11.53
N ASN A 15 -20.41 3.82 11.10
CA ASN A 15 -21.47 3.04 11.74
C ASN A 15 -21.22 1.51 11.69
N MET A 16 -20.32 1.04 10.81
CA MET A 16 -19.89 -0.36 10.76
C MET A 16 -18.75 -0.68 11.76
N GLY A 17 -18.28 0.31 12.52
CA GLY A 17 -17.27 0.15 13.57
C GLY A 17 -15.88 0.66 13.21
N TYR A 18 -15.68 1.22 12.03
CA TYR A 18 -14.40 1.83 11.64
C TYR A 18 -14.21 3.21 12.26
N SER A 19 -12.97 3.58 12.56
CA SER A 19 -12.67 4.91 13.07
C SER A 19 -12.84 5.97 11.97
N PHE A 20 -13.33 7.15 12.35
CA PHE A 20 -13.51 8.28 11.43
C PHE A 20 -12.22 8.66 10.67
N GLU A 21 -11.06 8.56 11.33
CA GLU A 21 -9.76 8.85 10.72
C GLU A 21 -9.42 7.86 9.61
N CYS A 22 -9.58 6.55 9.87
CA CYS A 22 -9.31 5.51 8.88
C CYS A 22 -10.23 5.65 7.67
N VAL A 23 -11.52 5.90 7.90
CA VAL A 23 -12.51 6.09 6.83
C VAL A 23 -12.18 7.31 5.97
N LEU A 24 -11.84 8.44 6.58
CA LEU A 24 -11.42 9.63 5.84
C LEU A 24 -10.18 9.38 4.99
N ARG A 25 -9.20 8.64 5.52
CA ARG A 25 -7.98 8.30 4.79
C ARG A 25 -8.29 7.41 3.59
N ALA A 26 -9.05 6.34 3.80
CA ALA A 26 -9.48 5.42 2.75
C ALA A 26 -10.30 6.14 1.66
N MET A 27 -11.25 6.99 2.05
CA MET A 27 -12.07 7.78 1.13
C MET A 27 -11.23 8.76 0.31
N LYS A 28 -10.21 9.40 0.89
CA LYS A 28 -9.28 10.25 0.12
C LYS A 28 -8.48 9.49 -0.93
N LYS A 29 -8.21 8.20 -0.69
CA LYS A 29 -7.41 7.34 -1.59
C LYS A 29 -8.26 6.64 -2.65
N LYS A 30 -9.46 6.20 -2.31
CA LYS A 30 -10.35 5.39 -3.18
C LYS A 30 -11.58 6.16 -3.70
N GLY A 31 -11.82 7.37 -3.23
CA GLY A 31 -13.01 8.16 -3.56
C GLY A 31 -14.22 7.77 -2.72
N GLU A 32 -15.41 8.24 -3.12
CA GLU A 32 -16.67 8.08 -2.36
C GLU A 32 -17.36 6.72 -2.59
N ASN A 33 -16.64 5.69 -3.05
CA ASN A 33 -17.19 4.35 -3.24
C ASN A 33 -17.03 3.51 -1.96
N ILE A 34 -18.15 3.20 -1.30
CA ILE A 34 -18.18 2.45 -0.04
C ILE A 34 -17.50 1.08 -0.16
N GLU A 35 -17.74 0.33 -1.24
CA GLU A 35 -17.14 -0.99 -1.43
C GLU A 35 -15.61 -0.88 -1.52
N GLN A 36 -15.11 0.07 -2.32
CA GLN A 36 -13.66 0.28 -2.45
C GLN A 36 -13.02 0.79 -1.15
N ILE A 37 -13.74 1.60 -0.37
CA ILE A 37 -13.29 2.04 0.97
C ILE A 37 -13.19 0.84 1.91
N LEU A 38 -14.22 -0.01 1.95
CA LEU A 38 -14.25 -1.18 2.82
C LEU A 38 -13.15 -2.18 2.43
N ASP A 39 -12.98 -2.45 1.14
CA ASP A 39 -11.90 -3.30 0.64
C ASP A 39 -10.52 -2.77 1.05
N TYR A 40 -10.28 -1.46 0.89
CA TYR A 40 -9.03 -0.84 1.30
C TYR A 40 -8.80 -0.95 2.81
N LEU A 41 -9.81 -0.64 3.63
CA LEU A 41 -9.71 -0.72 5.09
C LEU A 41 -9.44 -2.14 5.57
N PHE A 42 -10.10 -3.12 4.94
CA PHE A 42 -9.96 -4.52 5.27
C PHE A 42 -8.56 -5.04 4.93
N VAL A 43 -8.09 -4.82 3.70
CA VAL A 43 -6.76 -5.28 3.28
C VAL A 43 -5.66 -4.56 4.05
N HIS A 44 -5.77 -3.24 4.23
CA HIS A 44 -4.81 -2.47 5.04
C HIS A 44 -4.71 -3.02 6.47
N GLY A 45 -5.86 -3.28 7.11
CA GLY A 45 -5.93 -3.86 8.45
C GLY A 45 -5.24 -5.22 8.54
N GLN A 46 -5.56 -6.14 7.62
CA GLN A 46 -4.94 -7.48 7.60
C GLN A 46 -3.43 -7.44 7.41
N LEU A 47 -2.92 -6.56 6.56
CA LEU A 47 -1.47 -6.46 6.32
C LEU A 47 -0.75 -5.85 7.53
N CYS A 48 -1.35 -4.86 8.19
CA CYS A 48 -0.81 -4.32 9.43
C CYS A 48 -0.81 -5.38 10.55
N GLU A 49 -1.87 -6.19 10.67
CA GLU A 49 -1.95 -7.30 11.64
C GLU A 49 -0.89 -8.38 11.41
N LYS A 50 -0.46 -8.57 10.15
CA LYS A 50 0.67 -9.44 9.79
C LYS A 50 2.04 -8.86 10.16
N GLY A 51 2.09 -7.63 10.67
CA GLY A 51 3.32 -6.98 11.13
C GLY A 51 4.01 -6.11 10.08
N PHE A 52 3.38 -5.86 8.93
CA PHE A 52 3.93 -4.94 7.93
C PHE A 52 3.80 -3.49 8.38
N ASP A 53 4.78 -2.67 8.00
CA ASP A 53 4.75 -1.23 8.25
C ASP A 53 3.56 -0.59 7.54
N PRO A 54 2.68 0.16 8.24
CA PRO A 54 1.53 0.83 7.63
C PRO A 54 1.89 1.70 6.42
N LEU A 55 3.04 2.39 6.42
CA LEU A 55 3.47 3.21 5.30
C LEU A 55 3.78 2.34 4.06
N LEU A 56 4.42 1.20 4.26
CA LEU A 56 4.71 0.26 3.18
C LEU A 56 3.43 -0.40 2.65
N VAL A 57 2.47 -0.69 3.53
CA VAL A 57 1.15 -1.18 3.15
C VAL A 57 0.42 -0.17 2.26
N GLU A 58 0.43 1.11 2.65
CA GLU A 58 -0.18 2.18 1.85
C GLU A 58 0.45 2.27 0.44
N GLU A 59 1.77 2.20 0.34
CA GLU A 59 2.49 2.23 -0.94
C GLU A 59 2.13 1.02 -1.84
N ALA A 60 2.04 -0.18 -1.27
CA ALA A 60 1.66 -1.38 -2.01
C ALA A 60 0.22 -1.31 -2.53
N LEU A 61 -0.71 -0.77 -1.74
CA LEU A 61 -2.13 -0.60 -2.09
C LEU A 61 -2.36 0.47 -3.17
N GLU A 62 -1.41 1.40 -3.35
CA GLU A 62 -1.42 2.37 -4.44
C GLU A 62 -0.86 1.79 -5.74
N MET A 63 0.17 0.95 -5.64
CA MET A 63 0.88 0.43 -6.81
C MET A 63 0.23 -0.78 -7.47
N HIS A 64 -0.35 -1.70 -6.69
CA HIS A 64 -0.89 -2.95 -7.23
C HIS A 64 -2.40 -3.04 -7.07
N GLN A 65 -3.11 -2.80 -8.18
CA GLN A 65 -4.58 -2.97 -8.28
C GLN A 65 -4.98 -4.34 -8.86
N CYS A 66 -4.01 -5.20 -9.25
CA CYS A 66 -4.28 -6.33 -10.13
C CYS A 66 -4.37 -7.72 -9.46
N SER A 67 -3.63 -8.01 -8.37
CA SER A 67 -3.84 -9.23 -7.58
C SER A 67 -3.30 -9.12 -6.15
N GLU A 68 -4.01 -9.73 -5.20
CA GLU A 68 -3.59 -9.81 -3.79
C GLU A 68 -2.21 -10.49 -3.64
N GLU A 69 -1.97 -11.56 -4.40
CA GLU A 69 -0.70 -12.29 -4.40
C GLU A 69 0.48 -11.40 -4.81
N LYS A 70 0.34 -10.63 -5.89
CA LYS A 70 1.40 -9.71 -6.35
C LYS A 70 1.62 -8.55 -5.38
N MET A 71 0.55 -8.07 -4.76
CA MET A 71 0.65 -7.03 -3.74
C MET A 71 1.39 -7.53 -2.49
N LEU A 72 1.11 -8.77 -2.05
CA LEU A 72 1.81 -9.39 -0.94
C LEU A 72 3.28 -9.62 -1.24
N GLU A 73 3.60 -10.14 -2.43
CA GLU A 73 4.97 -10.34 -2.88
C GLU A 73 5.74 -9.01 -2.95
N PHE A 74 5.14 -7.98 -3.54
CA PHE A 74 5.69 -6.63 -3.58
C PHE A 74 5.98 -6.10 -2.17
N LEU A 75 5.04 -6.24 -1.24
CA LEU A 75 5.18 -5.76 0.13
C LEU A 75 6.29 -6.49 0.90
N GLN A 76 6.39 -7.81 0.72
CA GLN A 76 7.46 -8.63 1.30
C GLN A 76 8.84 -8.19 0.80
N LEU A 77 8.99 -8.04 -0.51
CA LEU A 77 10.25 -7.61 -1.11
C LEU A 77 10.60 -6.17 -0.74
N MET A 78 9.61 -5.27 -0.72
CA MET A 78 9.81 -3.88 -0.35
C MET A 78 10.27 -3.75 1.10
N SER A 79 9.65 -4.49 2.03
CA SER A 79 10.06 -4.53 3.43
C SER A 79 11.49 -5.07 3.57
N LYS A 80 11.78 -6.19 2.91
CA LYS A 80 13.11 -6.82 2.90
C LYS A 80 14.20 -5.89 2.38
N PHE A 81 13.96 -5.22 1.25
CA PHE A 81 14.94 -4.29 0.69
C PHE A 81 15.08 -3.01 1.54
N LYS A 82 14.00 -2.57 2.19
CA LYS A 82 14.07 -1.44 3.14
C LYS A 82 14.94 -1.78 4.35
N GLU A 83 14.82 -2.99 4.89
CA GLU A 83 15.66 -3.51 5.98
C GLU A 83 17.14 -3.63 5.59
N MET A 84 17.43 -3.87 4.31
CA MET A 84 18.80 -3.86 3.76
C MET A 84 19.38 -2.45 3.61
N GLY A 85 18.58 -1.40 3.79
CA GLY A 85 19.02 -0.01 3.74
C GLY A 85 18.85 0.67 2.38
N PHE A 86 18.16 0.04 1.43
CA PHE A 86 17.87 0.68 0.15
C PHE A 86 16.81 1.79 0.29
N GLU A 87 16.87 2.77 -0.60
CA GLU A 87 15.91 3.86 -0.64
C GLU A 87 14.57 3.41 -1.20
N LEU A 88 13.47 3.86 -0.56
CA LEU A 88 12.11 3.41 -0.90
C LEU A 88 11.76 3.72 -2.36
N LYS A 89 12.23 4.86 -2.87
CA LYS A 89 12.02 5.27 -4.26
C LYS A 89 12.62 4.26 -5.24
N ASP A 90 13.88 3.86 -5.02
CA ASP A 90 14.58 2.95 -5.92
C ASP A 90 14.00 1.54 -5.82
N ILE A 91 13.65 1.09 -4.61
CA ILE A 91 12.96 -0.19 -4.37
C ILE A 91 11.68 -0.29 -5.20
N LYS A 92 10.80 0.73 -5.11
CA LYS A 92 9.54 0.74 -5.86
C LYS A 92 9.76 0.68 -7.36
N GLU A 93 10.77 1.38 -7.86
CA GLU A 93 11.10 1.41 -9.29
C GLU A 93 11.55 0.04 -9.79
N VAL A 94 12.50 -0.61 -9.10
CA VAL A 94 13.01 -1.91 -9.54
C VAL A 94 11.97 -3.02 -9.41
N LEU A 95 11.14 -2.99 -8.36
CA LEU A 95 10.07 -3.99 -8.17
C LEU A 95 9.02 -3.87 -9.27
N LEU A 96 8.70 -2.65 -9.70
CA LEU A 96 7.80 -2.44 -10.83
C LEU A 96 8.44 -2.87 -12.15
N LEU A 97 9.71 -2.52 -12.37
CA LEU A 97 10.45 -2.83 -13.60
C LEU A 97 10.58 -4.33 -13.83
N HIS A 98 10.92 -5.06 -12.76
CA HIS A 98 11.18 -6.51 -12.80
C HIS A 98 9.94 -7.35 -12.44
N ASN A 99 8.77 -6.72 -12.28
CA ASN A 99 7.50 -7.37 -11.90
C ASN A 99 7.70 -8.31 -10.69
N ASN A 100 8.26 -7.76 -9.61
CA ASN A 100 8.58 -8.44 -8.35
C ASN A 100 9.61 -9.59 -8.45
N ASP A 101 10.35 -9.71 -9.55
CA ASP A 101 11.47 -10.66 -9.59
C ASP A 101 12.57 -10.22 -8.62
N GLN A 102 12.74 -10.98 -7.54
CA GLN A 102 13.63 -10.62 -6.44
C GLN A 102 15.09 -10.49 -6.89
N ASP A 103 15.57 -11.43 -7.70
CA ASP A 103 17.00 -11.53 -8.02
C ASP A 103 17.39 -10.41 -8.98
N ASN A 104 16.58 -10.16 -10.01
CA ASN A 104 16.80 -9.03 -10.93
C ASN A 104 16.66 -7.68 -10.22
N ALA A 105 15.66 -7.51 -9.34
CA ALA A 105 15.47 -6.28 -8.59
C ALA A 105 16.63 -5.99 -7.62
N LEU A 106 17.15 -7.03 -6.94
CA LEU A 106 18.29 -6.89 -6.06
C LEU A 106 19.58 -6.59 -6.83
N GLU A 107 19.81 -7.26 -7.97
CA GLU A 107 20.96 -6.99 -8.84
C GLU A 107 20.99 -5.52 -9.29
N ASP A 108 19.85 -4.98 -9.75
CA ASP A 108 19.71 -3.59 -10.17
C ASP A 108 19.96 -2.61 -9.00
N LEU A 109 19.37 -2.87 -7.82
CA LEU A 109 19.61 -2.05 -6.62
C LEU A 109 21.09 -2.03 -6.23
N MET A 110 21.77 -3.18 -6.26
CA MET A 110 23.20 -3.25 -5.96
C MET A 110 24.05 -2.52 -7.01
N ALA A 111 23.70 -2.63 -8.29
CA ALA A 111 24.39 -1.92 -9.37
C ALA A 111 24.28 -0.40 -9.22
N ARG A 112 23.09 0.12 -8.85
CA ARG A 112 22.88 1.56 -8.57
C ARG A 112 23.67 2.04 -7.35
N ALA A 113 23.70 1.25 -6.28
CA ALA A 113 24.42 1.57 -5.06
C ALA A 113 25.95 1.57 -5.24
N GLY A 114 26.49 0.69 -6.08
CA GLY A 114 27.92 0.61 -6.38
C GLY A 114 28.44 1.63 -7.39
N ALA A 115 27.55 2.29 -8.12
CA ALA A 115 27.89 3.34 -9.09
C ALA A 115 28.02 4.75 -8.47
N SER A 116 27.90 4.86 -7.14
CA SER A 116 27.93 6.11 -6.37
C SER A 116 29.28 6.38 -5.72
#